data_AF-A0A067FZX6-F1
#
_entry.id   AF-A0A067FZX6-F1
#
_cell.length_a   1.000
_cell.length_b   1.000
_cell.length_c   1.000
_cell.angle_alpha   90.00
_cell.angle_beta   90.00
_cell.angle_gamma   90.00
#
_symmetry.space_group_name_H-M   'P 1'
#
loop_
_entity.id
_entity.type
_entity.pdbx_description
1 polymer ?
#
loop_
_entity_poly.entity_id
_entity_poly.type
_entity_poly.pdbx_seq_one_letter_code
_entity_poly.pdbx_strand_id
1 'polypeptide(L)'
;MSEASSSSTHRGSAYLNALTQEIEKKLQRALASPSQRRNLLQELFADIALEVDDRARDIILSGEEGGICPAEDGIDSRLCFYDVLADHYVRMPESGQRILDLIVQLWSQLFVSHIFALLFHKWIFEVQLNNDEVLLRYSSALVQGATNVFWIDIQTNSRHFQSLFRYLLEEVALEPARLNKIPVQVQRDLFLVLSRFIFFYNSVDKLESFLKQFPVFPNAFLVGGSADFFVIEVADQLQKLKVEPVLLHYLSQIKVLQGMELRMTTSTRLKTCLYSFTSPGGPMYPTRAVRHAAWDALDFLFPVGQYPRHVISLFFRLLYPWCWPSSCWNFIMSWLKAVLHTLLRVVFSSWEKVRAEKNS
;
A
#
# COMPACT_ATOMS: atom_id res chain seq x y z
N MET A 1 -13.13 9.45 41.91
CA MET A 1 -12.54 8.88 40.67
C MET A 1 -13.38 9.13 39.40
N SER A 2 -14.62 9.62 39.49
CA SER A 2 -15.45 9.92 38.30
C SER A 2 -15.23 11.32 37.69
N GLU A 3 -14.69 12.29 38.43
CA GLU A 3 -14.52 13.67 37.93
C GLU A 3 -13.23 13.88 37.11
N ALA A 4 -12.19 13.08 37.41
CA ALA A 4 -10.91 13.16 36.70
C ALA A 4 -11.03 12.66 35.25
N SER A 5 -11.77 11.56 35.02
CA SER A 5 -12.02 11.02 33.68
C SER A 5 -12.91 11.94 32.84
N SER A 6 -13.94 12.56 33.42
CA SER A 6 -14.79 13.50 32.68
C SER A 6 -14.04 14.77 32.23
N SER A 7 -13.07 15.23 33.02
CA SER A 7 -12.28 16.42 32.69
C SER A 7 -11.21 16.18 31.61
N SER A 8 -10.62 14.98 31.54
CA SER A 8 -9.66 14.62 30.49
C SER A 8 -10.34 14.40 29.14
N THR A 9 -11.48 13.68 29.09
CA THR A 9 -12.28 13.51 27.87
C THR A 9 -12.78 14.85 27.30
N HIS A 10 -13.18 15.77 28.18
CA HIS A 10 -13.61 17.12 27.77
C HIS A 10 -12.46 17.94 27.17
N ARG A 11 -11.22 17.75 27.65
CA ARG A 11 -10.04 18.45 27.14
C ARG A 11 -9.64 17.97 25.75
N GLY A 12 -9.66 16.65 25.52
CA GLY A 12 -9.42 16.06 24.20
C GLY A 12 -10.45 16.52 23.16
N SER A 13 -11.73 16.47 23.50
CA SER A 13 -12.82 16.95 22.62
C SER A 13 -12.69 18.44 22.29
N ALA A 14 -12.37 19.29 23.27
CA ALA A 14 -12.16 20.72 23.05
C ALA A 14 -10.97 21.00 22.11
N TYR A 15 -9.88 20.24 22.24
CA TYR A 15 -8.72 20.33 21.35
C TYR A 15 -9.07 19.96 19.90
N LEU A 16 -9.78 18.85 19.70
CA LEU A 16 -10.23 18.41 18.36
C LEU A 16 -11.22 19.39 17.74
N ASN A 17 -12.08 20.02 18.53
CA ASN A 17 -12.96 21.07 18.07
C ASN A 17 -12.20 22.33 17.62
N ALA A 18 -11.14 22.71 18.34
CA ALA A 18 -10.27 23.82 17.93
C ALA A 18 -9.57 23.52 16.59
N LEU A 19 -9.02 22.31 16.44
CA LEU A 19 -8.42 21.86 15.16
C LEU A 19 -9.43 21.87 14.01
N THR A 20 -10.64 21.38 14.26
CA THR A 20 -11.74 21.40 13.29
C THR A 20 -12.05 22.84 12.82
N GLN A 21 -12.08 23.81 13.74
CA GLN A 21 -12.28 25.23 13.39
C GLN A 21 -11.12 25.81 12.57
N GLU A 22 -9.87 25.37 12.80
CA GLU A 22 -8.73 25.79 12.00
C GLU A 22 -8.80 25.24 10.57
N ILE A 23 -9.19 23.98 10.41
CA ILE A 23 -9.44 23.36 9.10
C ILE A 23 -10.54 24.13 8.37
N GLU A 24 -11.66 24.42 9.04
CA GLU A 24 -12.77 25.21 8.49
C GLU A 24 -12.30 26.59 8.00
N LYS A 25 -11.55 27.32 8.84
CA LYS A 25 -10.99 28.64 8.49
C LYS A 25 -10.06 28.57 7.28
N LYS A 26 -9.20 27.55 7.19
CA LYS A 26 -8.30 27.36 6.03
C LYS A 26 -9.08 27.09 4.74
N LEU A 27 -10.12 26.25 4.80
CA LEU A 27 -10.99 25.98 3.65
C LEU A 27 -11.77 27.21 3.20
N GLN A 28 -12.31 28.00 4.13
CA GLN A 28 -12.98 29.27 3.83
C GLN A 28 -12.04 30.27 3.15
N ARG A 29 -10.78 30.38 3.62
CA ARG A 29 -9.76 31.19 2.95
C ARG A 29 -9.45 30.70 1.54
N ALA A 30 -9.37 29.37 1.34
CA ALA A 30 -9.14 28.78 0.03
C ALA A 30 -10.30 29.06 -0.95
N LEU A 31 -11.54 29.12 -0.47
CA LEU A 31 -12.70 29.57 -1.27
C LEU A 31 -12.56 31.04 -1.67
N ALA A 32 -12.30 31.91 -0.69
CA ALA A 32 -12.25 33.37 -0.88
C ALA A 32 -11.07 33.84 -1.75
N SER A 33 -9.93 33.13 -1.73
CA SER A 33 -8.70 33.54 -2.43
C SER A 33 -8.31 32.56 -3.54
N PRO A 34 -8.83 32.74 -4.78
CA PRO A 34 -8.57 31.80 -5.89
C PRO A 34 -7.09 31.68 -6.27
N SER A 35 -6.30 32.75 -6.13
CA SER A 35 -4.87 32.77 -6.46
C SER A 35 -4.02 31.91 -5.51
N GLN A 36 -4.40 31.83 -4.24
CA GLN A 36 -3.68 31.08 -3.20
C GLN A 36 -4.30 29.71 -2.90
N ARG A 37 -5.49 29.43 -3.45
CA ARG A 37 -6.29 28.24 -3.17
C ARG A 37 -5.51 26.94 -3.23
N ARG A 38 -4.72 26.73 -4.28
CA ARG A 38 -3.92 25.50 -4.45
C ARG A 38 -2.92 25.33 -3.31
N ASN A 39 -2.20 26.39 -2.94
CA ASN A 39 -1.18 26.35 -1.90
C ASN A 39 -1.82 26.12 -0.54
N LEU A 40 -2.92 26.80 -0.24
CA LEU A 40 -3.67 26.62 1.01
C LEU A 40 -4.20 25.19 1.17
N LEU A 41 -4.70 24.58 0.09
CA LEU A 41 -5.16 23.19 0.11
C LEU A 41 -4.02 22.19 0.25
N GLN A 42 -2.87 22.48 -0.36
CA GLN A 42 -1.67 21.66 -0.20
C GLN A 42 -1.12 21.72 1.22
N GLU A 43 -1.06 22.91 1.82
CA GLU A 43 -0.67 23.11 3.22
C GLU A 43 -1.65 22.39 4.16
N LEU A 44 -2.95 22.54 3.94
CA LEU A 44 -3.97 21.86 4.74
C LEU A 44 -3.83 20.33 4.65
N PHE A 45 -3.59 19.80 3.45
CA PHE A 45 -3.33 18.37 3.27
C PHE A 45 -2.09 17.92 4.06
N ALA A 46 -1.00 18.68 3.98
CA ALA A 46 0.23 18.37 4.70
C ALA A 46 0.00 18.36 6.21
N ASP A 47 -0.70 19.37 6.76
CA ASP A 47 -0.99 19.49 8.19
C ASP A 47 -1.84 18.32 8.70
N ILE A 48 -2.87 17.92 7.95
CA ILE A 48 -3.76 16.80 8.31
C ILE A 48 -3.02 15.46 8.26
N ALA A 49 -2.04 15.33 7.37
CA ALA A 49 -1.24 14.12 7.22
C ALA A 49 -0.10 14.00 8.24
N LEU A 50 0.12 15.01 9.10
CA LEU A 50 1.16 14.96 10.13
C LEU A 50 0.89 13.87 11.17
N GLU A 51 1.99 13.30 11.66
CA GLU A 51 2.01 12.43 12.83
C GLU A 51 1.71 13.28 14.09
N VAL A 52 0.96 12.72 15.03
CA VAL A 52 0.58 13.37 16.28
C VAL A 52 1.77 13.35 17.22
N ASP A 53 2.31 14.52 17.55
CA ASP A 53 3.39 14.66 18.53
C ASP A 53 2.99 14.11 19.91
N ASP A 54 3.97 13.64 20.69
CA ASP A 54 3.76 13.04 22.03
C ASP A 54 2.91 13.93 22.96
N ARG A 55 3.12 15.25 22.90
CA ARG A 55 2.33 16.21 23.69
C ARG A 55 0.85 16.23 23.30
N ALA A 56 0.55 16.15 22.01
CA ALA A 56 -0.83 16.11 21.51
C ALA A 56 -1.44 14.74 21.78
N ARG A 57 -0.65 13.67 21.64
CA ARG A 57 -1.02 12.30 21.99
C ARG A 57 -1.45 12.18 23.44
N ASP A 58 -0.73 12.79 24.38
CA ASP A 58 -1.12 12.81 25.80
C ASP A 58 -2.48 13.52 26.00
N ILE A 59 -2.72 14.64 25.32
CA ILE A 59 -3.99 15.38 25.43
C ILE A 59 -5.16 14.59 24.85
N ILE A 60 -4.93 13.84 23.77
CA ILE A 60 -5.96 13.04 23.08
C ILE A 60 -6.23 11.72 23.83
N LEU A 61 -5.19 11.01 24.26
CA LEU A 61 -5.27 9.65 24.81
C LEU A 61 -5.38 9.59 26.34
N SER A 62 -5.12 10.68 27.09
CA SER A 62 -5.25 10.71 28.56
C SER A 62 -6.67 10.46 29.10
N GLY A 63 -7.64 10.13 28.24
CA GLY A 63 -8.98 9.67 28.60
C GLY A 63 -9.26 8.18 28.34
N GLU A 64 -8.41 7.44 27.61
CA GLU A 64 -8.68 6.06 27.15
C GLU A 64 -7.76 5.00 27.83
N GLU A 65 -7.39 5.18 29.10
CA GLU A 65 -6.78 4.12 29.91
C GLU A 65 -7.84 3.08 30.32
N GLY A 66 -8.21 2.21 29.38
CA GLY A 66 -9.18 1.14 29.63
C GLY A 66 -9.31 0.06 28.56
N GLY A 67 -8.49 0.09 27.51
CA GLY A 67 -8.43 -0.97 26.50
C GLY A 67 -7.05 -1.62 26.53
N ILE A 68 -6.99 -2.91 26.84
CA ILE A 68 -5.79 -3.73 26.70
C ILE A 68 -5.27 -3.57 25.26
N CYS A 69 -4.18 -2.82 25.08
CA CYS A 69 -3.38 -2.97 23.87
C CYS A 69 -2.80 -4.39 23.91
N PRO A 70 -3.16 -5.31 22.99
CA PRO A 70 -2.41 -6.54 22.90
C PRO A 70 -1.01 -6.14 22.47
N ALA A 71 -0.05 -6.41 23.37
CA ALA A 71 1.35 -6.33 23.04
C ALA A 71 1.65 -7.45 22.06
N GLU A 72 1.60 -7.19 20.75
CA GLU A 72 2.14 -8.09 19.73
C GLU A 72 2.39 -7.34 18.40
N ASP A 73 3.61 -7.50 17.89
CA ASP A 73 4.16 -7.09 16.59
C ASP A 73 4.37 -5.60 16.27
N GLY A 74 5.51 -5.06 16.73
CA GLY A 74 6.56 -4.43 15.90
C GLY A 74 6.25 -3.25 14.95
N ILE A 75 5.01 -2.78 14.85
CA ILE A 75 4.59 -1.62 14.09
C ILE A 75 4.00 -0.66 15.10
N ASP A 76 4.85 0.24 15.62
CA ASP A 76 4.38 1.46 16.29
C ASP A 76 3.31 2.07 15.38
N SER A 77 2.04 1.99 15.77
CA SER A 77 0.94 2.58 15.02
C SER A 77 1.09 4.09 15.14
N ARG A 78 1.84 4.66 14.20
CA ARG A 78 2.03 6.11 14.08
C ARG A 78 0.64 6.73 13.97
N LEU A 79 0.24 7.41 15.04
CA LEU A 79 -1.06 8.06 15.09
C LEU A 79 -0.95 9.34 14.26
N CYS A 80 -1.74 9.46 13.20
CA CYS A 80 -1.77 10.66 12.37
C CYS A 80 -3.03 11.48 12.68
N PHE A 81 -2.96 12.80 12.52
CA PHE A 81 -4.10 13.68 12.84
C PHE A 81 -5.37 13.32 12.05
N TYR A 82 -5.24 12.89 10.80
CA TYR A 82 -6.39 12.49 10.01
C TYR A 82 -7.19 11.32 10.61
N ASP A 83 -6.50 10.38 11.25
CA ASP A 83 -7.13 9.17 11.80
C ASP A 83 -7.98 9.53 13.03
N VAL A 84 -7.41 10.38 13.89
CA VAL A 84 -8.09 10.94 15.06
C VAL A 84 -9.28 11.82 14.65
N LEU A 85 -9.11 12.66 13.64
CA LEU A 85 -10.17 13.54 13.15
C LEU A 85 -11.30 12.75 12.48
N ALA A 86 -10.98 11.67 11.77
CA ALA A 86 -12.00 10.80 11.18
C ALA A 86 -12.87 10.14 12.25
N ASP A 87 -12.28 9.66 13.35
CA ASP A 87 -13.03 9.14 14.50
C ASP A 87 -13.87 10.24 15.18
N HIS A 88 -13.31 11.44 15.30
CA HIS A 88 -14.03 12.59 15.86
C HIS A 88 -15.26 12.95 15.05
N TYR A 89 -15.16 12.97 13.72
CA TYR A 89 -16.30 13.29 12.85
C TYR A 89 -17.37 12.19 12.81
N VAL A 90 -17.01 10.93 13.08
CA VAL A 90 -17.99 9.87 13.33
C VAL A 90 -18.74 10.13 14.64
N ARG A 91 -18.02 10.46 15.72
CA ARG A 91 -18.62 10.73 17.05
C ARG A 91 -19.44 12.02 17.06
N MET A 92 -19.00 13.04 16.33
CA MET A 92 -19.62 14.37 16.25
C MET A 92 -19.86 14.78 14.79
N PRO A 93 -20.94 14.30 14.15
CA PRO A 93 -21.18 14.55 12.73
C PRO A 93 -21.43 16.03 12.39
N GLU A 94 -21.98 16.82 13.32
CA GLU A 94 -22.27 18.25 13.09
C GLU A 94 -21.02 19.07 12.78
N SER A 95 -19.89 18.77 13.43
CA SER A 95 -18.64 19.48 13.21
C SER A 95 -18.01 19.10 11.87
N GLY A 96 -18.17 17.84 11.45
CA GLY A 96 -17.74 17.37 10.13
C GLY A 96 -18.57 17.95 8.98
N GLN A 97 -19.88 18.17 9.19
CA GLN A 97 -20.79 18.63 8.14
C GLN A 97 -20.38 19.99 7.54
N ARG A 98 -19.96 20.95 8.37
CA ARG A 98 -19.51 22.27 7.88
C ARG A 98 -18.29 22.16 6.97
N ILE A 99 -17.34 21.31 7.33
CA ILE A 99 -16.15 21.04 6.54
C ILE A 99 -16.54 20.33 5.24
N LEU A 100 -17.45 19.36 5.31
CA LEU A 100 -17.95 18.64 4.15
C LEU A 100 -18.59 19.59 3.13
N ASP A 101 -19.44 20.52 3.58
CA ASP A 101 -20.09 21.51 2.72
C ASP A 101 -19.06 22.40 1.98
N LEU A 102 -17.98 22.79 2.66
CA LEU A 102 -16.87 23.55 2.06
C LEU A 102 -16.07 22.71 1.05
N ILE A 103 -15.80 21.45 1.38
CA ILE A 103 -15.12 20.49 0.49
C ILE A 103 -15.94 20.27 -0.79
N VAL A 104 -17.27 20.14 -0.68
CA VAL A 104 -18.18 19.97 -1.83
C VAL A 104 -18.11 21.15 -2.78
N GLN A 105 -17.96 22.38 -2.27
CA GLN A 105 -17.77 23.59 -3.09
C GLN A 105 -16.40 23.62 -3.79
N LEU A 106 -15.38 23.01 -3.18
CA LEU A 106 -14.01 22.95 -3.71
C LEU A 106 -13.70 21.68 -4.51
N TRP A 107 -14.69 20.81 -4.77
CA TRP A 107 -14.49 19.45 -5.27
C TRP A 107 -13.63 19.31 -6.55
N SER A 108 -13.64 20.32 -7.41
CA SER A 108 -12.87 20.35 -8.67
C SER A 108 -11.38 20.64 -8.47
N GLN A 109 -10.96 21.01 -7.27
CA GLN A 109 -9.61 21.46 -6.97
C GLN A 109 -8.69 20.30 -6.60
N LEU A 110 -7.40 20.46 -6.88
CA LEU A 110 -6.35 19.53 -6.45
C LEU A 110 -6.32 19.43 -4.91
N PHE A 111 -5.88 18.28 -4.38
CA PHE A 111 -5.83 17.93 -2.95
C PHE A 111 -7.18 17.74 -2.25
N VAL A 112 -8.30 18.25 -2.78
CA VAL A 112 -9.60 18.16 -2.09
C VAL A 112 -10.08 16.73 -1.91
N SER A 113 -9.93 15.88 -2.94
CA SER A 113 -10.23 14.45 -2.81
C SER A 113 -9.33 13.74 -1.78
N HIS A 114 -8.09 14.21 -1.61
CA HIS A 114 -7.14 13.63 -0.65
C HIS A 114 -7.56 14.01 0.78
N ILE A 115 -7.84 15.29 1.01
CA ILE A 115 -8.35 15.81 2.28
C ILE A 115 -9.67 15.11 2.64
N PHE A 116 -10.57 14.97 1.67
CA PHE A 116 -11.83 14.25 1.87
C PHE A 116 -11.60 12.80 2.30
N ALA A 117 -10.75 12.06 1.58
CA ALA A 117 -10.43 10.67 1.93
C ALA A 117 -9.83 10.57 3.34
N LEU A 118 -8.90 11.46 3.69
CA LEU A 118 -8.27 11.47 5.01
C LEU A 118 -9.26 11.76 6.14
N LEU A 119 -10.10 12.78 5.99
CA LEU A 119 -11.00 13.23 7.06
C LEU A 119 -12.30 12.42 7.18
N PHE A 120 -12.82 11.87 6.07
CA PHE A 120 -14.17 11.29 6.02
C PHE A 120 -14.22 9.80 5.66
N HIS A 121 -13.08 9.09 5.62
CA HIS A 121 -13.05 7.67 5.29
C HIS A 121 -13.88 6.79 6.23
N LYS A 122 -13.98 7.13 7.53
CA LYS A 122 -14.84 6.41 8.48
C LYS A 122 -16.28 6.90 8.43
N TRP A 123 -16.45 8.22 8.45
CA TRP A 123 -17.75 8.90 8.48
C TRP A 123 -18.74 8.41 7.42
N ILE A 124 -18.28 8.20 6.17
CA ILE A 124 -19.14 7.80 5.06
C ILE A 124 -19.85 6.45 5.28
N PHE A 125 -19.29 5.57 6.11
CA PHE A 125 -19.89 4.26 6.39
C PHE A 125 -20.78 4.27 7.63
N GLU A 126 -20.69 5.28 8.48
CA GLU A 126 -21.47 5.38 9.72
C GLU A 126 -22.72 6.25 9.56
N VAL A 127 -22.67 7.28 8.73
CA VAL A 127 -23.80 8.18 8.50
C VAL A 127 -24.71 7.66 7.38
N GLN A 128 -26.03 7.73 7.61
CA GLN A 128 -27.02 7.38 6.60
C GLN A 128 -27.16 8.52 5.57
N LEU A 129 -26.74 8.25 4.33
CA LEU A 129 -26.93 9.16 3.20
C LEU A 129 -28.18 8.72 2.43
N ASN A 130 -29.23 9.56 2.44
CA ASN A 130 -30.50 9.24 1.78
C ASN A 130 -30.49 9.43 0.26
N ASN A 131 -29.41 9.98 -0.31
CA ASN A 131 -29.30 10.28 -1.73
C ASN A 131 -28.19 9.44 -2.39
N ASP A 132 -28.58 8.55 -3.28
CA ASP A 132 -27.70 7.63 -4.01
C ASP A 132 -26.66 8.36 -4.87
N GLU A 133 -26.99 9.52 -5.44
CA GLU A 133 -26.04 10.32 -6.24
C GLU A 133 -24.93 10.92 -5.36
N VAL A 134 -25.31 11.37 -4.17
CA VAL A 134 -24.36 11.93 -3.19
C VAL A 134 -23.46 10.83 -2.67
N LEU A 135 -24.03 9.67 -2.34
CA LEU A 135 -23.29 8.49 -1.92
C LEU A 135 -22.29 8.05 -3.00
N LEU A 136 -22.72 7.98 -4.27
CA LEU A 136 -21.84 7.66 -5.39
C LEU A 136 -20.69 8.66 -5.51
N ARG A 137 -21.00 9.96 -5.43
CA ARG A 137 -19.99 11.03 -5.54
C ARG A 137 -18.96 10.95 -4.42
N TYR A 138 -19.41 10.81 -3.18
CA TYR A 138 -18.54 10.75 -2.00
C TYR A 138 -17.69 9.49 -1.99
N SER A 139 -18.29 8.33 -2.23
CA SER A 139 -17.57 7.06 -2.27
C SER A 139 -16.53 7.02 -3.41
N SER A 140 -16.86 7.58 -4.58
CA SER A 140 -15.89 7.72 -5.69
C SER A 140 -14.72 8.62 -5.32
N ALA A 141 -14.96 9.74 -4.62
CA ALA A 141 -13.89 10.61 -4.18
C ALA A 141 -13.04 10.03 -3.05
N LEU A 142 -13.63 9.20 -2.18
CA LEU A 142 -12.86 8.42 -1.21
C LEU A 142 -11.85 7.53 -1.93
N VAL A 143 -12.31 6.75 -2.92
CA VAL A 143 -11.43 5.83 -3.68
C VAL A 143 -10.36 6.60 -4.47
N GLN A 144 -10.73 7.71 -5.13
CA GLN A 144 -9.77 8.54 -5.85
C GLN A 144 -8.76 9.21 -4.91
N GLY A 145 -9.21 9.72 -3.77
CA GLY A 145 -8.38 10.32 -2.74
C GLY A 145 -7.40 9.32 -2.15
N ALA A 146 -7.89 8.15 -1.75
CA ALA A 146 -7.11 7.01 -1.27
C ALA A 146 -6.04 6.60 -2.27
N THR A 147 -6.40 6.47 -3.56
CA THR A 147 -5.45 6.16 -4.63
C THR A 147 -4.29 7.14 -4.66
N ASN A 148 -4.59 8.44 -4.59
CA ASN A 148 -3.56 9.47 -4.71
C ASN A 148 -2.65 9.50 -3.47
N VAL A 149 -3.20 9.38 -2.26
CA VAL A 149 -2.40 9.39 -1.02
C VAL A 149 -1.53 8.14 -0.92
N PHE A 150 -2.01 6.98 -1.36
CA PHE A 150 -1.18 5.77 -1.41
C PHE A 150 -0.05 5.88 -2.44
N TRP A 151 -0.26 6.61 -3.54
CA TRP A 151 0.82 6.94 -4.47
C TRP A 151 1.87 7.87 -3.86
N ILE A 152 1.47 8.80 -2.98
CA ILE A 152 2.42 9.64 -2.23
C ILE A 152 3.30 8.75 -1.36
N ASP A 153 2.72 7.83 -0.60
CA ASP A 153 3.45 6.87 0.23
C ASP A 153 4.45 6.00 -0.58
N ILE A 154 4.05 5.54 -1.77
CA ILE A 154 4.97 4.85 -2.69
C ILE A 154 6.14 5.75 -3.11
N GLN A 155 5.87 7.01 -3.45
CA GLN A 155 6.88 7.95 -3.92
C GLN A 155 7.87 8.35 -2.82
N THR A 156 7.39 8.50 -1.60
CA THR A 156 8.20 8.80 -0.41
C THR A 156 8.82 7.56 0.22
N ASN A 157 8.42 6.36 -0.22
CA ASN A 157 8.77 5.08 0.39
C ASN A 157 8.50 5.07 1.91
N SER A 158 7.38 5.67 2.31
CA SER A 158 6.89 5.71 3.68
C SER A 158 5.45 5.18 3.75
N ARG A 159 4.94 4.96 4.95
CA ARG A 159 3.64 4.32 5.18
C ARG A 159 2.75 5.19 6.06
N HIS A 160 2.69 6.51 5.80
CA HIS A 160 1.93 7.44 6.62
C HIS A 160 0.42 7.18 6.53
N PHE A 161 -0.05 6.63 5.40
CA PHE A 161 -1.45 6.35 5.14
C PHE A 161 -1.81 4.87 5.39
N GLN A 162 -1.01 4.17 6.18
CA GLN A 162 -1.24 2.76 6.51
C GLN A 162 -2.56 2.54 7.26
N SER A 163 -2.94 3.41 8.18
CA SER A 163 -4.21 3.23 8.91
C SER A 163 -5.42 3.39 8.00
N LEU A 164 -5.39 4.36 7.06
CA LEU A 164 -6.40 4.48 6.00
C LEU A 164 -6.47 3.20 5.14
N PHE A 165 -5.33 2.68 4.68
CA PHE A 165 -5.30 1.45 3.89
C PHE A 165 -5.88 0.26 4.66
N ARG A 166 -5.47 0.10 5.92
CA ARG A 166 -5.92 -0.97 6.80
C ARG A 166 -7.43 -0.90 7.04
N TYR A 167 -7.95 0.29 7.33
CA TYR A 167 -9.40 0.49 7.49
C TYR A 167 -10.17 0.11 6.21
N LEU A 168 -9.73 0.59 5.04
CA LEU A 168 -10.39 0.27 3.78
C LEU A 168 -10.31 -1.22 3.42
N LEU A 169 -9.23 -1.90 3.77
CA LEU A 169 -9.08 -3.33 3.53
C LEU A 169 -9.86 -4.16 4.56
N GLU A 170 -9.54 -4.02 5.84
CA GLU A 170 -10.02 -4.90 6.92
C GLU A 170 -11.45 -4.57 7.36
N GLU A 171 -11.80 -3.30 7.45
CA GLU A 171 -13.10 -2.88 7.98
C GLU A 171 -14.14 -2.56 6.90
N VAL A 172 -13.73 -2.35 5.66
CA VAL A 172 -14.66 -2.04 4.56
C VAL A 172 -14.70 -3.18 3.54
N ALA A 173 -13.57 -3.52 2.92
CA ALA A 173 -13.55 -4.51 1.84
C ALA A 173 -13.75 -5.95 2.32
N LEU A 174 -13.33 -6.27 3.56
CA LEU A 174 -13.52 -7.58 4.18
C LEU A 174 -14.81 -7.70 5.01
N GLU A 175 -15.60 -6.63 5.14
CA GLU A 175 -16.85 -6.62 5.90
C GLU A 175 -18.04 -6.39 4.95
N PRO A 176 -18.77 -7.45 4.54
CA PRO A 176 -19.86 -7.35 3.57
C PRO A 176 -20.95 -6.35 3.98
N ALA A 177 -21.21 -6.18 5.28
CA ALA A 177 -22.21 -5.23 5.77
C ALA A 177 -21.85 -3.77 5.45
N ARG A 178 -20.55 -3.42 5.50
CA ARG A 178 -20.06 -2.08 5.14
C ARG A 178 -19.82 -1.95 3.64
N LEU A 179 -19.32 -3.00 2.97
CA LEU A 179 -19.12 -2.99 1.52
C LEU A 179 -20.42 -2.75 0.76
N ASN A 180 -21.52 -3.37 1.20
CA ASN A 180 -22.84 -3.22 0.57
C ASN A 180 -23.45 -1.82 0.74
N LYS A 181 -22.88 -0.96 1.59
CA LYS A 181 -23.30 0.44 1.72
C LYS A 181 -22.85 1.31 0.55
N ILE A 182 -21.85 0.90 -0.22
CA ILE A 182 -21.36 1.66 -1.38
C ILE A 182 -21.82 1.04 -2.71
N PRO A 183 -22.02 1.86 -3.76
CA PRO A 183 -22.44 1.36 -5.06
C PRO A 183 -21.46 0.34 -5.65
N VAL A 184 -21.97 -0.67 -6.35
CA VAL A 184 -21.17 -1.78 -6.92
C VAL A 184 -20.03 -1.29 -7.83
N GLN A 185 -20.22 -0.17 -8.56
CA GLN A 185 -19.16 0.43 -9.34
C GLN A 185 -17.98 0.87 -8.47
N VAL A 186 -18.26 1.51 -7.34
CA VAL A 186 -17.22 2.00 -6.42
C VAL A 186 -16.59 0.86 -5.63
N GLN A 187 -17.35 -0.20 -5.32
CA GLN A 187 -16.77 -1.44 -4.78
C GLN A 187 -15.68 -1.97 -5.71
N ARG A 188 -15.94 -2.03 -7.02
CA ARG A 188 -14.95 -2.49 -8.01
C ARG A 188 -13.71 -1.61 -8.01
N ASP A 189 -13.90 -0.28 -8.06
CA ASP A 189 -12.79 0.66 -8.06
C ASP A 189 -11.97 0.56 -6.77
N LEU A 190 -12.62 0.40 -5.61
CA LEU A 190 -11.98 0.17 -4.32
C LEU A 190 -11.11 -1.09 -4.35
N PHE A 191 -11.65 -2.21 -4.83
CA PHE A 191 -10.90 -3.47 -4.92
C PHE A 191 -9.72 -3.38 -5.88
N LEU A 192 -9.83 -2.66 -6.99
CA LEU A 192 -8.70 -2.40 -7.89
C LEU A 192 -7.61 -1.57 -7.18
N VAL A 193 -8.00 -0.54 -6.43
CA VAL A 193 -7.05 0.27 -5.65
C VAL A 193 -6.37 -0.59 -4.59
N LEU A 194 -7.11 -1.35 -3.78
CA LEU A 194 -6.55 -2.23 -2.77
C LEU A 194 -5.60 -3.28 -3.39
N SER A 195 -5.96 -3.83 -4.55
CA SER A 195 -5.10 -4.78 -5.30
C SER A 195 -3.74 -4.17 -5.66
N ARG A 196 -3.70 -2.89 -6.07
CA ARG A 196 -2.44 -2.19 -6.38
C ARG A 196 -1.53 -2.09 -5.17
N PHE A 197 -2.07 -1.83 -3.99
CA PHE A 197 -1.29 -1.42 -2.81
C PHE A 197 -1.13 -2.51 -1.74
N ILE A 198 -1.77 -3.68 -1.87
CA ILE A 198 -1.73 -4.75 -0.87
C ILE A 198 -0.31 -5.22 -0.52
N PHE A 199 0.57 -5.31 -1.53
CA PHE A 199 1.96 -5.69 -1.30
C PHE A 199 2.76 -4.58 -0.62
N PHE A 200 2.50 -3.32 -0.96
CA PHE A 200 3.20 -2.19 -0.36
C PHE A 200 3.00 -2.11 1.16
N TYR A 201 1.77 -2.31 1.60
CA TYR A 201 1.37 -2.27 3.02
C TYR A 201 1.51 -3.61 3.77
N ASN A 202 2.13 -4.62 3.15
CA ASN A 202 2.39 -5.93 3.77
C ASN A 202 1.14 -6.72 4.20
N SER A 203 -0.03 -6.50 3.60
CA SER A 203 -1.28 -7.18 3.98
C SER A 203 -1.55 -8.45 3.18
N VAL A 204 -0.49 -9.21 2.92
CA VAL A 204 -0.54 -10.39 2.04
C VAL A 204 -1.24 -11.57 2.70
N ASP A 205 -1.23 -11.62 4.04
CA ASP A 205 -2.00 -12.56 4.85
C ASP A 205 -3.51 -12.46 4.60
N LYS A 206 -4.01 -11.28 4.20
CA LYS A 206 -5.42 -11.04 3.90
C LYS A 206 -5.81 -11.34 2.44
N LEU A 207 -4.87 -11.74 1.60
CA LEU A 207 -5.10 -11.88 0.15
C LEU A 207 -6.19 -12.91 -0.16
N GLU A 208 -6.20 -14.06 0.51
CA GLU A 208 -7.19 -15.10 0.27
C GLU A 208 -8.62 -14.63 0.62
N SER A 209 -8.80 -14.01 1.79
CA SER A 209 -10.09 -13.43 2.20
C SER A 209 -10.51 -12.30 1.26
N PHE A 210 -9.56 -11.48 0.81
CA PHE A 210 -9.80 -10.39 -0.11
C PHE A 210 -10.30 -10.88 -1.47
N LEU A 211 -9.68 -11.91 -2.04
CA LEU A 211 -10.09 -12.49 -3.32
C LEU A 211 -11.45 -13.19 -3.27
N LYS A 212 -11.86 -13.69 -2.09
CA LYS A 212 -13.20 -14.28 -1.89
C LYS A 212 -14.31 -13.21 -1.89
N GLN A 213 -14.00 -11.99 -1.46
CA GLN A 213 -14.97 -10.89 -1.38
C GLN A 213 -14.97 -9.98 -2.62
N PHE A 214 -14.18 -10.32 -3.64
CA PHE A 214 -14.07 -9.51 -4.85
C PHE A 214 -15.44 -9.29 -5.52
N PRO A 215 -15.82 -8.05 -5.85
CA PRO A 215 -17.13 -7.77 -6.45
C PRO A 215 -17.21 -8.37 -7.85
N VAL A 216 -18.41 -8.74 -8.29
CA VAL A 216 -18.62 -9.30 -9.62
C VAL A 216 -18.44 -8.21 -10.68
N PHE A 217 -17.57 -8.47 -11.68
CA PHE A 217 -17.37 -7.58 -12.82
C PHE A 217 -18.25 -8.01 -14.01
N PRO A 218 -18.82 -7.08 -14.80
CA PRO A 218 -19.61 -7.42 -15.98
C PRO A 218 -18.75 -8.14 -17.02
N ASN A 219 -17.47 -7.79 -17.08
CA ASN A 219 -16.49 -8.33 -18.01
C ASN A 219 -15.77 -9.57 -17.47
N ALA A 220 -16.23 -10.17 -16.36
CA ALA A 220 -15.62 -11.36 -15.77
C ALA A 220 -15.57 -12.54 -16.76
N PHE A 221 -16.55 -12.66 -17.64
CA PHE A 221 -16.52 -13.66 -18.71
C PHE A 221 -15.28 -13.52 -19.62
N LEU A 222 -14.88 -12.29 -19.96
CA LEU A 222 -13.74 -11.98 -20.83
C LEU A 222 -12.40 -12.03 -20.10
N VAL A 223 -12.36 -11.50 -18.88
CA VAL A 223 -11.10 -11.31 -18.14
C VAL A 223 -10.76 -12.53 -17.29
N GLY A 224 -11.73 -13.10 -16.58
CA GLY A 224 -11.54 -14.21 -15.65
C GLY A 224 -12.14 -13.96 -14.27
N GLY A 225 -11.61 -14.71 -13.29
CA GLY A 225 -12.05 -14.65 -11.90
C GLY A 225 -11.43 -13.47 -11.14
N SER A 226 -11.69 -13.42 -9.83
CA SER A 226 -11.12 -12.39 -8.93
C SER A 226 -9.58 -12.39 -8.95
N ALA A 227 -8.98 -13.58 -8.96
CA ALA A 227 -7.54 -13.78 -9.11
C ALA A 227 -7.00 -13.12 -10.40
N ASP A 228 -7.70 -13.23 -11.52
CA ASP A 228 -7.26 -12.64 -12.79
C ASP A 228 -7.24 -11.11 -12.73
N PHE A 229 -8.32 -10.49 -12.22
CA PHE A 229 -8.38 -9.03 -12.05
C PHE A 229 -7.27 -8.52 -11.11
N PHE A 230 -7.08 -9.21 -9.99
CA PHE A 230 -6.02 -8.89 -9.04
C PHE A 230 -4.64 -8.94 -9.68
N VAL A 231 -4.31 -10.03 -10.38
CA VAL A 231 -2.98 -10.20 -11.01
C VAL A 231 -2.74 -9.22 -12.14
N ILE A 232 -3.79 -8.89 -12.92
CA ILE A 232 -3.70 -7.85 -13.95
C ILE A 232 -3.32 -6.51 -13.32
N GLU A 233 -3.97 -6.15 -12.22
CA GLU A 233 -3.72 -4.88 -11.55
C GLU A 233 -2.34 -4.83 -10.90
N VAL A 234 -1.87 -5.94 -10.31
CA VAL A 234 -0.50 -6.07 -9.82
C VAL A 234 0.52 -5.92 -10.95
N ALA A 235 0.30 -6.57 -12.10
CA ALA A 235 1.20 -6.46 -13.25
C ALA A 235 1.27 -5.02 -13.78
N ASP A 236 0.13 -4.34 -13.84
CA ASP A 236 0.07 -2.93 -14.25
C ASP A 236 0.72 -2.00 -13.24
N GLN A 237 0.59 -2.32 -11.94
CA GLN A 237 1.26 -1.58 -10.89
C GLN A 237 2.78 -1.70 -11.01
N LEU A 238 3.32 -2.91 -11.20
CA LEU A 238 4.76 -3.14 -11.37
C LEU A 238 5.36 -2.25 -12.46
N GLN A 239 4.68 -2.12 -13.61
CA GLN A 239 5.15 -1.29 -14.73
C GLN A 239 5.16 0.22 -14.42
N LYS A 240 4.31 0.67 -13.48
CA LYS A 240 4.22 2.09 -13.07
C LYS A 240 5.21 2.45 -11.96
N LEU A 241 5.71 1.47 -11.22
CA LEU A 241 6.64 1.70 -10.10
C LEU A 241 8.00 2.20 -10.61
N LYS A 242 8.40 3.37 -10.13
CA LYS A 242 9.71 4.00 -10.42
C LYS A 242 10.67 3.97 -9.23
N VAL A 243 10.16 3.69 -8.03
CA VAL A 243 10.94 3.68 -6.79
C VAL A 243 11.52 2.28 -6.59
N GLU A 244 12.84 2.15 -6.68
CA GLU A 244 13.54 0.86 -6.69
C GLU A 244 13.29 0.01 -5.42
N PRO A 245 13.41 0.52 -4.18
CA PRO A 245 13.10 -0.25 -2.98
C PRO A 245 11.67 -0.82 -2.98
N VAL A 246 10.69 -0.03 -3.45
CA VAL A 246 9.30 -0.46 -3.55
C VAL A 246 9.15 -1.55 -4.61
N LEU A 247 9.77 -1.38 -5.77
CA LEU A 247 9.74 -2.40 -6.83
C LEU A 247 10.35 -3.73 -6.37
N LEU A 248 11.49 -3.68 -5.68
CA LEU A 248 12.13 -4.87 -5.08
C LEU A 248 11.21 -5.55 -4.08
N HIS A 249 10.53 -4.77 -3.24
CA HIS A 249 9.56 -5.29 -2.28
C HIS A 249 8.41 -6.00 -2.98
N TYR A 250 7.80 -5.39 -4.00
CA TYR A 250 6.75 -6.04 -4.80
C TYR A 250 7.22 -7.34 -5.46
N LEU A 251 8.41 -7.35 -6.07
CA LEU A 251 8.99 -8.55 -6.68
C LEU A 251 9.26 -9.66 -5.66
N SER A 252 9.51 -9.31 -4.40
CA SER A 252 9.64 -10.29 -3.32
C SER A 252 8.28 -10.90 -2.92
N GLN A 253 7.25 -10.05 -2.81
CA GLN A 253 5.91 -10.45 -2.34
C GLN A 253 5.08 -11.17 -3.40
N ILE A 254 5.36 -10.92 -4.69
CA ILE A 254 4.62 -11.53 -5.81
C ILE A 254 4.74 -13.06 -5.84
N LYS A 255 5.71 -13.63 -5.12
CA LYS A 255 5.85 -15.07 -4.95
C LYS A 255 4.62 -15.72 -4.33
N VAL A 256 3.82 -14.98 -3.55
CA VAL A 256 2.55 -15.48 -2.98
C VAL A 256 1.53 -15.87 -4.05
N LEU A 257 1.70 -15.42 -5.30
CA LEU A 257 0.82 -15.81 -6.41
C LEU A 257 1.07 -17.23 -6.92
N GLN A 258 2.04 -17.95 -6.37
CA GLN A 258 2.32 -19.32 -6.76
C GLN A 258 1.11 -20.22 -6.46
N GLY A 259 0.73 -21.04 -7.44
CA GLY A 259 -0.38 -21.99 -7.30
C GLY A 259 -1.77 -21.37 -7.49
N MET A 260 -1.87 -20.06 -7.77
CA MET A 260 -3.15 -19.45 -8.14
C MET A 260 -3.62 -19.95 -9.51
N GLU A 261 -4.91 -20.33 -9.59
CA GLU A 261 -5.56 -20.69 -10.84
C GLU A 261 -5.85 -19.42 -11.65
N LEU A 262 -4.98 -19.15 -12.63
CA LEU A 262 -5.09 -17.99 -13.52
C LEU A 262 -5.43 -18.43 -14.93
N ARG A 263 -6.14 -17.59 -15.67
CA ARG A 263 -6.27 -17.78 -17.11
C ARG A 263 -4.92 -17.66 -17.80
N MET A 264 -4.78 -18.39 -18.91
CA MET A 264 -3.55 -18.37 -19.71
C MET A 264 -3.14 -16.97 -20.17
N THR A 265 -4.12 -16.11 -20.50
CA THR A 265 -3.88 -14.71 -20.90
C THR A 265 -3.28 -13.89 -19.76
N THR A 266 -3.86 -13.98 -18.56
CA THR A 266 -3.38 -13.29 -17.35
C THR A 266 -2.01 -13.79 -16.93
N SER A 267 -1.83 -15.11 -16.90
CA SER A 267 -0.56 -15.79 -16.62
C SER A 267 0.54 -15.34 -17.59
N THR A 268 0.24 -15.27 -18.89
CA THR A 268 1.16 -14.79 -19.92
C THR A 268 1.50 -13.30 -19.75
N ARG A 269 0.52 -12.46 -19.39
CA ARG A 269 0.75 -11.03 -19.11
C ARG A 269 1.70 -10.85 -17.93
N LEU A 270 1.48 -11.55 -16.83
CA LEU A 270 2.35 -11.50 -15.65
C LEU A 270 3.77 -11.96 -15.99
N LYS A 271 3.89 -13.09 -16.70
CA LYS A 271 5.18 -13.62 -17.17
C LYS A 271 5.94 -12.61 -18.03
N THR A 272 5.24 -11.96 -18.96
CA THR A 272 5.83 -10.94 -19.87
C THR A 272 6.27 -9.70 -19.09
N CYS A 273 5.45 -9.25 -18.14
CA CYS A 273 5.79 -8.15 -17.25
C CYS A 273 7.06 -8.44 -16.44
N LEU A 274 7.14 -9.58 -15.75
CA LEU A 274 8.34 -9.97 -15.00
C LEU A 274 9.56 -10.11 -15.92
N TYR A 275 9.38 -10.68 -17.11
CA TYR A 275 10.46 -10.83 -18.08
C TYR A 275 11.02 -9.48 -18.53
N SER A 276 10.20 -8.43 -18.69
CA SER A 276 10.71 -7.08 -19.05
C SER A 276 11.72 -6.53 -18.04
N PHE A 277 11.56 -6.85 -16.75
CA PHE A 277 12.48 -6.46 -15.69
C PHE A 277 13.77 -7.30 -15.64
N THR A 278 13.87 -8.40 -16.40
CA THR A 278 15.07 -9.26 -16.41
C THR A 278 16.17 -8.78 -17.36
N SER A 279 15.79 -7.95 -18.34
CA SER A 279 16.67 -7.52 -19.43
C SER A 279 17.31 -6.16 -19.13
N PRO A 280 18.54 -5.90 -19.59
CA PRO A 280 19.17 -4.59 -19.48
C PRO A 280 18.71 -3.61 -20.59
N GLY A 281 17.60 -3.87 -21.29
CA GLY A 281 17.06 -3.02 -22.36
C GLY A 281 16.08 -1.95 -21.85
N GLY A 282 15.91 -0.85 -22.61
CA GLY A 282 15.13 0.35 -22.21
C GLY A 282 13.61 0.17 -22.10
N PRO A 283 12.85 1.18 -21.60
CA PRO A 283 13.18 2.62 -21.47
C PRO A 283 13.71 3.10 -20.09
N MET A 284 13.65 2.28 -19.05
CA MET A 284 14.43 2.49 -17.81
C MET A 284 15.28 1.25 -17.62
N TYR A 285 16.59 1.42 -17.42
CA TYR A 285 17.47 0.29 -17.12
C TYR A 285 17.14 -0.24 -15.72
N PRO A 286 16.48 -1.41 -15.56
CA PRO A 286 16.28 -1.97 -14.23
C PRO A 286 17.66 -2.22 -13.62
N THR A 287 17.85 -1.86 -12.36
CA THR A 287 19.13 -2.08 -11.67
C THR A 287 19.44 -3.56 -11.57
N ARG A 288 20.69 -3.90 -11.26
CA ARG A 288 21.08 -5.31 -11.09
C ARG A 288 20.24 -6.01 -10.01
N ALA A 289 19.91 -5.32 -8.93
CA ALA A 289 19.06 -5.84 -7.86
C ALA A 289 17.67 -6.18 -8.39
N VAL A 290 17.04 -5.25 -9.12
CA VAL A 290 15.71 -5.46 -9.72
C VAL A 290 15.72 -6.63 -10.70
N ARG A 291 16.75 -6.73 -11.56
CA ARG A 291 16.86 -7.85 -12.51
C ARG A 291 16.96 -9.20 -11.82
N HIS A 292 17.74 -9.31 -10.74
CA HIS A 292 17.87 -10.55 -9.98
C HIS A 292 16.58 -10.91 -9.26
N ALA A 293 15.96 -9.93 -8.58
CA ALA A 293 14.65 -10.15 -7.94
C ALA A 293 13.57 -10.56 -8.96
N ALA A 294 13.59 -9.99 -10.17
CA ALA A 294 12.68 -10.36 -11.24
C ALA A 294 12.94 -11.78 -11.76
N TRP A 295 14.21 -12.19 -11.93
CA TRP A 295 14.54 -13.58 -12.25
C TRP A 295 14.07 -14.55 -11.17
N ASP A 296 14.34 -14.24 -9.90
CA ASP A 296 13.93 -15.07 -8.77
C ASP A 296 12.41 -15.22 -8.69
N ALA A 297 11.66 -14.13 -8.88
CA ALA A 297 10.20 -14.16 -8.91
C ALA A 297 9.66 -14.94 -10.12
N LEU A 298 10.25 -14.72 -11.30
CA LEU A 298 9.85 -15.36 -12.55
C LEU A 298 10.09 -16.88 -12.53
N ASP A 299 11.19 -17.32 -11.96
CA ASP A 299 11.53 -18.74 -11.82
C ASP A 299 10.67 -19.42 -10.76
N PHE A 300 10.37 -18.72 -9.65
CA PHE A 300 9.50 -19.22 -8.61
C PHE A 300 8.06 -19.43 -9.08
N LEU A 301 7.50 -18.45 -9.81
CA LEU A 301 6.12 -18.50 -10.31
C LEU A 301 5.96 -19.40 -11.54
N PHE A 302 6.97 -19.46 -12.39
CA PHE A 302 6.94 -20.22 -13.65
C PHE A 302 8.16 -21.14 -13.73
N PRO A 303 8.20 -22.25 -12.98
CA PRO A 303 9.35 -23.16 -12.97
C PRO A 303 9.55 -23.84 -14.34
N VAL A 304 8.45 -24.07 -15.07
CA VAL A 304 8.48 -24.66 -16.40
C VAL A 304 9.11 -23.68 -17.39
N GLY A 305 10.28 -24.05 -17.92
CA GLY A 305 11.04 -23.23 -18.86
C GLY A 305 12.10 -22.33 -18.22
N GLN A 306 12.44 -22.53 -16.94
CA GLN A 306 13.56 -21.84 -16.30
C GLN A 306 14.88 -22.00 -17.07
N TYR A 307 15.30 -23.24 -17.32
CA TYR A 307 16.55 -23.55 -18.04
C TYR A 307 16.66 -22.88 -19.42
N PRO A 308 15.69 -23.05 -20.35
CA PRO A 308 15.79 -22.41 -21.66
C PRO A 308 15.81 -20.87 -21.57
N ARG A 309 15.07 -20.26 -20.63
CA ARG A 309 15.11 -18.79 -20.43
C ARG A 309 16.51 -18.29 -20.05
N HIS A 310 17.18 -18.98 -19.12
CA HIS A 310 18.54 -18.61 -18.72
C HIS A 310 19.55 -18.81 -19.85
N VAL A 311 19.43 -19.89 -20.62
CA VAL A 311 20.30 -20.15 -21.79
C VAL A 311 20.11 -19.06 -22.86
N ILE A 312 18.87 -18.70 -23.18
CA ILE A 312 18.56 -17.63 -24.13
C ILE A 312 19.10 -16.29 -23.63
N SER A 313 18.89 -15.96 -22.34
CA SER A 313 19.41 -14.72 -21.75
C SER A 313 20.95 -14.67 -21.79
N LEU A 314 21.61 -15.79 -21.50
CA LEU A 314 23.06 -15.93 -21.61
C LEU A 314 23.51 -15.69 -23.06
N PHE A 315 22.88 -16.35 -24.03
CA PHE A 315 23.20 -16.20 -25.44
C PHE A 315 23.10 -14.73 -25.90
N PHE A 316 22.01 -14.03 -25.55
CA PHE A 316 21.88 -12.61 -25.86
C PHE A 316 22.95 -11.75 -25.18
N ARG A 317 23.32 -12.04 -23.93
CA ARG A 317 24.43 -11.32 -23.27
C ARG A 317 25.78 -11.56 -23.95
N LEU A 318 26.02 -12.77 -24.46
CA LEU A 318 27.24 -13.11 -25.20
C LEU A 318 27.29 -12.39 -26.56
N LEU A 319 26.12 -12.11 -27.17
CA LEU A 319 26.01 -11.37 -28.44
C LEU A 319 26.26 -9.85 -28.31
N TYR A 320 26.21 -9.26 -27.11
CA TYR A 320 26.50 -7.84 -26.89
C TYR A 320 27.91 -7.64 -26.28
N PRO A 321 28.90 -7.18 -27.08
CA PRO A 321 30.31 -7.14 -26.67
C PRO A 321 30.60 -6.26 -25.43
N TRP A 322 29.76 -5.25 -25.16
CA TRP A 322 30.00 -4.28 -24.09
C TRP A 322 29.67 -4.79 -22.67
N CYS A 323 28.86 -5.85 -22.54
CA CYS A 323 28.48 -6.45 -21.25
C CYS A 323 29.37 -7.64 -20.84
N TRP A 324 30.22 -8.10 -21.76
CA TRP A 324 31.06 -9.29 -21.59
C TRP A 324 32.07 -9.16 -20.43
N PRO A 325 32.87 -8.07 -20.31
CA PRO A 325 33.95 -8.05 -19.31
C PRO A 325 33.43 -8.07 -17.88
N SER A 326 32.37 -7.29 -17.59
CA SER A 326 31.79 -7.22 -16.25
C SER A 326 31.02 -8.49 -15.88
N SER A 327 30.34 -9.13 -16.84
CA SER A 327 29.59 -10.36 -16.60
C SER A 327 30.51 -11.55 -16.38
N CYS A 328 31.57 -11.71 -17.19
CA CYS A 328 32.59 -12.73 -16.98
C CYS A 328 33.30 -12.54 -15.64
N TRP A 329 33.67 -11.31 -15.27
CA TRP A 329 34.28 -11.02 -13.98
C TRP A 329 33.37 -11.41 -12.79
N ASN A 330 32.09 -11.06 -12.87
CA ASN A 330 31.12 -11.43 -11.83
C ASN A 330 30.88 -12.94 -11.74
N PHE A 331 30.87 -13.65 -12.88
CA PHE A 331 30.72 -15.11 -12.93
C PHE A 331 31.94 -15.81 -12.31
N ILE A 332 33.15 -15.35 -12.66
CA ILE A 332 34.41 -15.83 -12.07
C ILE A 332 34.39 -15.58 -10.55
N MET A 333 33.97 -14.39 -10.11
CA MET A 333 33.88 -14.05 -8.69
C MET A 333 32.82 -14.86 -7.94
N SER A 334 31.65 -15.13 -8.54
CA SER A 334 30.63 -15.97 -7.90
C SER A 334 31.08 -17.42 -7.81
N TRP A 335 31.76 -17.92 -8.86
CA TRP A 335 32.33 -19.26 -8.88
C TRP A 335 33.44 -19.40 -7.83
N LEU A 336 34.35 -18.43 -7.74
CA LEU A 336 35.37 -18.36 -6.68
C LEU A 336 34.75 -18.35 -5.28
N LYS A 337 33.71 -17.53 -5.05
CA LYS A 337 33.00 -17.51 -3.76
C LYS A 337 32.31 -18.85 -3.45
N ALA A 338 31.69 -19.48 -4.44
CA ALA A 338 31.04 -20.77 -4.27
C ALA A 338 32.05 -21.86 -3.92
N VAL A 339 33.18 -21.91 -4.64
CA VAL A 339 34.30 -22.83 -4.36
C VAL A 339 34.90 -22.57 -2.98
N LEU A 340 35.08 -21.30 -2.59
CA LEU A 340 35.59 -20.94 -1.28
C LEU A 340 34.62 -21.34 -0.16
N HIS A 341 33.31 -21.18 -0.37
CA HIS A 341 32.29 -21.64 0.58
C HIS A 341 32.23 -23.17 0.69
N THR A 342 32.34 -23.93 -0.41
CA THR A 342 32.41 -25.39 -0.32
C THR A 342 33.70 -25.86 0.35
N LEU A 343 34.84 -25.25 0.05
CA LEU A 343 36.10 -25.56 0.71
C LEU A 343 36.04 -25.24 2.21
N LEU A 344 35.54 -24.07 2.59
CA LEU A 344 35.32 -23.72 4.01
C LEU A 344 34.37 -24.72 4.68
N ARG A 345 33.26 -25.08 4.04
CA ARG A 345 32.30 -26.05 4.58
C ARG A 345 32.94 -27.43 4.78
N VAL A 346 33.77 -27.88 3.85
CA VAL A 346 34.53 -29.14 3.97
C VAL A 346 35.54 -29.06 5.11
N VAL A 347 36.31 -27.97 5.20
CA VAL A 347 37.30 -27.77 6.28
C VAL A 347 36.63 -27.72 7.65
N PHE A 348 35.54 -26.96 7.80
CA PHE A 348 34.78 -26.90 9.05
C PHE A 348 34.17 -28.26 9.43
N SER A 349 33.60 -29.00 8.47
CA SER A 349 33.06 -30.35 8.74
C SER A 349 34.14 -31.37 9.12
N SER A 350 35.34 -31.22 8.53
CA SER A 350 36.51 -32.04 8.85
C SER A 350 37.05 -31.70 10.25
N TRP A 351 37.09 -30.42 10.60
CA TRP A 351 37.46 -29.95 11.94
C TRP A 351 36.49 -30.38 13.03
N GLU A 352 35.18 -30.37 12.75
CA GLU A 352 34.17 -30.89 13.67
C GLU A 352 34.31 -32.40 13.89
N LYS A 353 34.59 -33.18 12.82
CA LYS A 353 34.89 -34.62 12.95
C LYS A 353 36.14 -34.89 13.79
N VAL A 354 37.24 -34.18 13.54
CA VAL A 354 38.49 -34.34 14.30
C VAL A 354 38.32 -33.91 15.76
N ARG A 355 37.49 -32.89 16.04
CA ARG A 355 37.18 -32.47 17.41
C ARG A 355 36.26 -33.46 18.14
N ALA A 356 35.36 -34.13 17.42
CA ALA A 356 34.51 -35.20 17.96
C ALA A 356 35.31 -36.47 18.31
N GLU A 357 36.30 -36.85 17.49
CA GLU A 357 37.19 -37.99 17.75
C GLU A 357 38.16 -37.76 18.93
N LYS A 358 38.48 -36.51 19.25
CA LYS A 358 39.40 -36.16 20.35
C LYS A 358 38.74 -36.05 21.73
N ASN A 359 37.40 -36.07 21.77
CA ASN A 359 36.58 -36.00 22.97
C ASN A 359 35.87 -37.33 23.29
N SER A 360 36.16 -38.40 22.55
CA SER A 360 35.85 -39.79 22.89
C SER A 360 37.11 -40.49 23.40
#